data_AF-A0A847X9X7-F1
#
_entry.id   AF-A0A847X9X7-F1
#
_cell.length_a   1.000
_cell.length_b   1.000
_cell.length_c   1.000
_cell.angle_alpha   90.00
_cell.angle_beta   90.00
_cell.angle_gamma   90.00
#
_symmetry.space_group_name_H-M   'P 1'
#
loop_
_entity.id
_entity.type
_entity.pdbx_description
1 polymer ?
#
loop_
_entity_poly.entity_id
_entity_poly.type
_entity_poly.pdbx_seq_one_letter_code
_entity_poly.pdbx_strand_id
1 'polypeptide(L)'
;MKIDFVITWVDGSDKKWSEKRNEYSDKPVNPSRFRDWGFLKYWFRSIEKYAPWVNKIYFVTYGHLPDFLDINHEKLVVVKHEDFIPKQYLPTFSSHPIELNLHRIEGLSEYFVYFNDDMYLNNPVSPEDFFKNGLPRDTAVINPVAPGYYGSIGNVMINNIAVLNEGFLKHKVIKSNFFKWFNYRYGVLNLLNLMFLPWGKFPGMYQPHLHSNFLKSEFENAWKDYEEILDATCKNKFRNTFTDVNQWMIKQYQILRGKFEPQSW
;
A
#
# COMPACT_ATOMS: atom_id res chain seq x y z
N MET A 1 14.02 7.95 -14.98
CA MET A 1 13.43 7.80 -13.64
C MET A 1 13.66 6.37 -13.19
N LYS A 2 14.28 6.14 -12.03
CA LYS A 2 14.40 4.79 -11.46
C LYS A 2 13.09 4.48 -10.73
N ILE A 3 12.49 3.34 -11.01
CA ILE A 3 11.28 2.87 -10.35
C ILE A 3 11.57 1.48 -9.79
N ASP A 4 11.35 1.32 -8.49
CA ASP A 4 11.49 0.04 -7.81
C ASP A 4 10.14 -0.61 -7.56
N PHE A 5 10.10 -1.93 -7.58
CA PHE A 5 8.93 -2.69 -7.13
C PHE A 5 9.20 -3.25 -5.74
N VAL A 6 8.20 -3.19 -4.87
CA VAL A 6 8.23 -3.76 -3.53
C VAL A 6 7.12 -4.78 -3.45
N ILE A 7 7.45 -6.01 -3.05
CA ILE A 7 6.47 -7.06 -2.78
C ILE A 7 6.71 -7.63 -1.38
N THR A 8 5.64 -7.78 -0.62
CA THR A 8 5.67 -8.41 0.71
C THR A 8 5.16 -9.84 0.64
N TRP A 9 5.83 -10.75 1.34
CA TRP A 9 5.40 -12.13 1.44
C TRP A 9 5.84 -12.76 2.76
N VAL A 10 5.02 -13.67 3.29
CA VAL A 10 5.36 -14.50 4.45
C VAL A 10 4.94 -15.93 4.16
N ASP A 11 5.87 -16.86 4.33
CA ASP A 11 5.54 -18.29 4.38
C ASP A 11 4.76 -18.62 5.67
N GLY A 12 3.44 -18.87 5.55
CA GLY A 12 2.64 -19.32 6.69
C GLY A 12 2.87 -20.76 7.11
N SER A 13 3.61 -21.54 6.33
CA SER A 13 3.99 -22.92 6.68
C SER A 13 5.26 -22.99 7.54
N ASP A 14 6.00 -21.88 7.69
CA ASP A 14 7.18 -21.82 8.56
C ASP A 14 6.77 -21.98 10.03
N LYS A 15 7.23 -23.09 10.62
CA LYS A 15 6.99 -23.42 12.03
C LYS A 15 7.64 -22.42 12.99
N LYS A 16 8.85 -21.95 12.72
CA LYS A 16 9.56 -20.99 13.59
C LYS A 16 8.82 -19.66 13.63
N TRP A 17 8.35 -19.19 12.48
CA TRP A 17 7.53 -17.98 12.41
C TRP A 17 6.20 -18.15 13.13
N SER A 18 5.52 -19.29 12.93
CA SER A 18 4.26 -19.62 13.59
C SER A 18 4.41 -19.73 15.12
N GLU A 19 5.44 -20.43 15.61
CA GLU A 19 5.80 -20.51 17.03
C GLU A 19 6.04 -19.12 17.61
N LYS A 20 6.86 -18.31 16.93
CA LYS A 20 7.14 -16.94 17.36
C LYS A 20 5.89 -16.07 17.42
N ARG A 21 4.97 -16.24 16.47
CA ARG A 21 3.68 -15.56 16.45
C ARG A 21 2.81 -15.96 17.65
N ASN A 22 2.77 -17.25 17.96
CA ASN A 22 1.92 -17.80 19.01
C ASN A 22 2.41 -17.38 20.42
N GLU A 23 3.68 -17.03 20.61
CA GLU A 23 4.17 -16.38 21.84
C GLU A 23 3.43 -15.07 22.17
N TYR A 24 2.85 -14.39 21.17
CA TYR A 24 2.17 -13.10 21.32
C TYR A 24 0.65 -13.19 21.19
N SER A 25 0.08 -14.36 20.90
CA SER A 25 -1.37 -14.50 20.75
C SER A 25 -1.87 -15.90 21.09
N ASP A 26 -2.84 -15.94 22.00
CA ASP A 26 -3.60 -17.16 22.31
C ASP A 26 -4.65 -17.50 21.25
N LYS A 27 -4.84 -16.63 20.24
CA LYS A 27 -5.84 -16.86 19.19
C LYS A 27 -5.28 -17.80 18.13
N PRO A 28 -6.04 -18.84 17.74
CA PRO A 28 -5.62 -19.75 16.69
C PRO A 28 -5.35 -18.96 15.40
N VAL A 29 -4.26 -19.32 14.72
CA VAL A 29 -3.94 -18.81 13.40
C VAL A 29 -5.13 -19.13 12.48
N ASN A 30 -5.73 -18.13 11.85
CA ASN A 30 -6.63 -18.40 10.74
C ASN A 30 -5.76 -18.85 9.55
N PRO A 31 -5.79 -20.12 9.15
CA PRO A 31 -4.88 -20.63 8.13
C PRO A 31 -5.06 -19.94 6.79
N SER A 32 -6.25 -19.38 6.51
CA SER A 32 -6.50 -18.68 5.24
C SER A 32 -5.70 -17.37 5.11
N ARG A 33 -5.26 -16.77 6.22
CA ARG A 33 -4.53 -15.49 6.21
C ARG A 33 -3.06 -15.61 5.81
N PHE A 34 -2.49 -16.81 5.93
CA PHE A 34 -1.06 -17.07 5.67
C PHE A 34 -0.87 -18.24 4.70
N ARG A 35 -1.94 -18.65 4.02
CA ARG A 35 -1.88 -19.75 3.06
C ARG A 35 -1.15 -19.30 1.81
N ASP A 36 -0.04 -19.96 1.51
CA ASP A 36 0.59 -19.86 0.20
C ASP A 36 -0.15 -20.75 -0.82
N TRP A 37 -0.48 -20.17 -1.96
CA TRP A 37 -1.09 -20.86 -3.11
C TRP A 37 -0.05 -21.26 -4.18
N GLY A 38 1.23 -20.98 -3.94
CA GLY A 38 2.32 -21.21 -4.89
C GLY A 38 2.30 -20.25 -6.06
N PHE A 39 1.60 -19.10 -5.93
CA PHE A 39 1.45 -18.13 -7.00
C PHE A 39 2.58 -17.11 -7.10
N LEU A 40 3.38 -16.96 -6.04
CA LEU A 40 4.48 -16.01 -5.99
C LEU A 40 5.48 -16.19 -7.16
N LYS A 41 5.76 -17.42 -7.59
CA LYS A 41 6.61 -17.67 -8.78
C LYS A 41 6.05 -17.03 -10.05
N TYR A 42 4.74 -17.01 -10.23
CA TYR A 42 4.09 -16.38 -11.39
C TYR A 42 4.10 -14.87 -11.28
N TRP A 43 4.14 -14.31 -10.07
CA TRP A 43 4.34 -12.88 -9.87
C TRP A 43 5.70 -12.46 -10.43
N PHE A 44 6.79 -13.13 -10.03
CA PHE A 44 8.13 -12.84 -10.55
C PHE A 44 8.22 -13.00 -12.07
N ARG A 45 7.67 -14.09 -12.63
CA ARG A 45 7.61 -14.30 -14.10
C ARG A 45 6.78 -13.23 -14.82
N SER A 46 5.72 -12.74 -14.18
CA SER A 46 4.92 -11.64 -14.70
C SER A 46 5.73 -10.34 -14.74
N ILE A 47 6.48 -10.01 -13.68
CA ILE A 47 7.35 -8.82 -13.68
C ILE A 47 8.45 -8.92 -14.74
N GLU A 48 9.14 -10.07 -14.85
CA GLU A 48 10.16 -10.29 -15.88
C GLU A 48 9.60 -10.09 -17.30
N LYS A 49 8.39 -10.58 -17.57
CA LYS A 49 7.76 -10.50 -18.89
C LYS A 49 7.18 -9.13 -19.20
N TYR A 50 6.54 -8.48 -18.22
CA TYR A 50 5.70 -7.32 -18.46
C TYR A 50 6.28 -5.99 -17.98
N ALA A 51 7.26 -6.02 -17.09
CA ALA A 51 7.96 -4.82 -16.60
C ALA A 51 9.49 -5.02 -16.54
N PRO A 52 10.15 -5.48 -17.62
CA PRO A 52 11.60 -5.75 -17.62
C PRO A 52 12.45 -4.50 -17.33
N TRP A 53 11.87 -3.30 -17.48
CA TRP A 53 12.49 -2.01 -17.19
C TRP A 53 12.64 -1.71 -15.69
N VAL A 54 12.01 -2.48 -14.79
CA VAL A 54 12.09 -2.27 -13.33
C VAL A 54 13.56 -2.15 -12.90
N ASN A 55 13.84 -1.22 -11.98
CA ASN A 55 15.19 -0.98 -11.48
C ASN A 55 15.60 -2.08 -10.49
N LYS A 56 14.94 -2.13 -9.33
CA LYS A 56 15.10 -3.18 -8.33
C LYS A 56 13.74 -3.74 -7.89
N ILE A 57 13.74 -5.00 -7.49
CA ILE A 57 12.63 -5.68 -6.84
C ILE A 57 13.05 -5.93 -5.40
N TYR A 58 12.41 -5.23 -4.46
CA TYR A 58 12.57 -5.42 -3.04
C TYR A 58 11.59 -6.50 -2.56
N PHE A 59 12.12 -7.68 -2.29
CA PHE A 59 11.35 -8.81 -1.76
C PHE A 59 11.39 -8.75 -0.23
N VAL A 60 10.30 -8.25 0.35
CA VAL A 60 10.15 -8.04 1.79
C VAL A 60 9.58 -9.31 2.43
N THR A 61 10.31 -9.89 3.36
CA THR A 61 9.97 -11.15 4.03
C THR A 61 10.29 -11.10 5.53
N TYR A 62 9.76 -12.05 6.30
CA TYR A 62 10.23 -12.27 7.67
C TYR A 62 11.67 -12.85 7.71
N GLY A 63 12.13 -13.41 6.59
CA GLY A 63 13.41 -14.09 6.46
C GLY A 63 13.31 -15.40 5.66
N HIS A 64 12.09 -15.78 5.26
CA HIS A 64 11.83 -16.97 4.46
C HIS A 64 12.17 -16.68 2.99
N LEU A 65 12.73 -17.67 2.31
CA LEU A 65 13.10 -17.60 0.90
C LEU A 65 12.44 -18.76 0.15
N PRO A 66 11.62 -18.51 -0.88
CA PRO A 66 11.08 -19.58 -1.72
C PRO A 66 12.19 -20.31 -2.49
N ASP A 67 12.11 -21.63 -2.60
CA ASP A 67 13.14 -22.45 -3.27
C ASP A 67 13.37 -22.11 -4.75
N PHE A 68 12.36 -21.52 -5.42
CA PHE A 68 12.47 -21.12 -6.82
C PHE A 68 13.22 -19.79 -7.03
N LEU A 69 13.46 -19.02 -5.96
CA LEU A 69 13.95 -17.65 -6.02
C LEU A 69 15.47 -17.63 -6.15
N ASP A 70 15.98 -17.09 -7.26
CA ASP A 70 17.42 -16.83 -7.40
C ASP A 70 17.81 -15.54 -6.66
N ILE A 71 18.31 -15.71 -5.44
CA ILE A 71 18.73 -14.60 -4.57
C ILE A 71 19.95 -13.82 -5.10
N ASN A 72 20.65 -14.34 -6.11
CA ASN A 72 21.81 -13.66 -6.72
C ASN A 72 21.43 -12.81 -7.94
N HIS A 73 20.15 -12.79 -8.32
CA HIS A 73 19.69 -12.03 -9.47
C HIS A 73 19.95 -10.53 -9.26
N GLU A 74 20.59 -9.88 -10.23
CA GLU A 74 21.08 -8.49 -10.09
C GLU A 74 20.00 -7.47 -9.72
N LYS A 75 18.74 -7.70 -10.11
CA LYS A 75 17.61 -6.81 -9.80
C LYS A 75 16.92 -7.10 -8.47
N LEU A 76 17.19 -8.25 -7.85
CA LEU A 76 16.52 -8.67 -6.64
C LEU A 76 17.27 -8.15 -5.41
N VAL A 77 16.52 -7.61 -4.45
CA VAL A 77 17.01 -7.23 -3.12
C VAL A 77 16.12 -7.91 -2.10
N VAL A 78 16.64 -8.89 -1.38
CA VAL A 78 15.93 -9.52 -0.27
C VAL A 78 16.05 -8.60 0.95
N VAL A 79 14.91 -8.25 1.55
CA VAL A 79 14.85 -7.40 2.74
C VAL A 79 14.03 -8.09 3.81
N LYS A 80 14.59 -8.21 5.01
CA LYS A 80 13.86 -8.69 6.17
C LYS A 80 13.10 -7.57 6.85
N HIS A 81 12.02 -7.91 7.55
CA HIS A 81 11.30 -6.95 8.39
C HIS A 81 12.23 -6.18 9.35
N GLU A 82 13.23 -6.85 9.91
CA GLU A 82 14.20 -6.25 10.85
C GLU A 82 15.18 -5.24 10.22
N ASP A 83 15.32 -5.26 8.89
CA ASP A 83 16.30 -4.41 8.18
C ASP A 83 15.82 -2.95 8.07
N PHE A 84 14.52 -2.70 8.14
CA PHE A 84 13.94 -1.37 7.90
C PHE A 84 12.86 -0.94 8.91
N ILE A 85 12.23 -1.88 9.61
CA ILE A 85 11.22 -1.55 10.63
C ILE A 85 11.94 -1.23 11.95
N PRO A 86 11.67 -0.07 12.59
CA PRO A 86 12.22 0.24 13.90
C PRO A 86 11.97 -0.86 14.93
N LYS A 87 12.99 -1.15 15.75
CA LYS A 87 12.97 -2.24 16.74
C LYS A 87 11.76 -2.21 17.69
N GLN A 88 11.27 -1.01 18.02
CA GLN A 88 10.10 -0.83 18.88
C GLN A 88 8.79 -1.38 18.29
N TYR A 89 8.71 -1.56 16.97
CA TYR A 89 7.54 -2.13 16.28
C TYR A 89 7.70 -3.63 16.01
N LEU A 90 8.83 -4.24 16.39
CA LEU A 90 9.14 -5.65 16.13
C LEU A 90 8.95 -6.53 17.38
N PRO A 91 8.67 -7.85 17.20
CA PRO A 91 8.17 -8.44 15.96
C PRO A 91 6.74 -7.95 15.65
N THR A 92 6.38 -7.95 14.37
CA THR A 92 5.04 -7.68 13.88
C THR A 92 4.53 -8.83 13.01
N PHE A 93 3.23 -9.09 13.12
CA PHE A 93 2.47 -10.11 12.36
C PHE A 93 1.28 -9.47 11.63
N SER A 94 1.30 -8.15 11.48
CA SER A 94 0.34 -7.36 10.73
C SER A 94 1.01 -6.80 9.47
N SER A 95 0.27 -6.74 8.37
CA SER A 95 0.77 -6.06 7.17
C SER A 95 0.92 -4.56 7.42
N HIS A 96 0.08 -3.94 8.26
CA HIS A 96 0.06 -2.48 8.39
C HIS A 96 1.40 -1.90 8.87
N PRO A 97 2.06 -2.42 9.93
CA PRO A 97 3.38 -1.93 10.31
C PRO A 97 4.43 -2.19 9.22
N ILE A 98 4.36 -3.30 8.48
CA ILE A 98 5.28 -3.59 7.38
C ILE A 98 5.11 -2.53 6.27
N GLU A 99 3.87 -2.35 5.82
CA GLU A 99 3.49 -1.47 4.72
C GLU A 99 3.74 0.01 5.04
N LEU A 100 3.46 0.46 6.27
CA LEU A 100 3.68 1.85 6.71
C LEU A 100 5.16 2.22 6.89
N ASN A 101 6.05 1.22 6.92
CA ASN A 101 7.49 1.40 7.08
C ASN A 101 8.29 1.24 5.79
N LEU A 102 7.69 0.87 4.66
CA LEU A 102 8.42 0.54 3.42
C LEU A 102 9.40 1.62 2.94
N HIS A 103 9.07 2.90 3.14
CA HIS A 103 9.97 4.03 2.84
C HIS A 103 11.31 3.98 3.59
N ARG A 104 11.45 3.19 4.65
CA ARG A 104 12.70 3.05 5.43
C ARG A 104 13.65 2.03 4.85
N ILE A 105 13.25 1.28 3.82
CA ILE A 105 14.12 0.30 3.14
C ILE A 105 15.33 1.04 2.56
N GLU A 106 16.52 0.57 2.92
CA GLU A 106 17.77 1.14 2.45
C GLU A 106 17.91 0.97 0.92
N GLY A 107 18.33 2.04 0.25
CA GLY A 107 18.48 2.09 -1.19
C GLY A 107 17.18 2.21 -2.00
N LEU A 108 16.00 2.05 -1.38
CA LEU A 108 14.71 2.20 -2.07
C LEU A 108 14.60 3.60 -2.67
N SER A 109 14.29 3.66 -3.96
CA SER A 109 14.19 4.92 -4.70
C SER A 109 12.99 5.76 -4.29
N GLU A 110 12.99 7.04 -4.71
CA GLU A 110 11.87 7.96 -4.51
C GLU A 110 10.57 7.44 -5.14
N TYR A 111 10.67 6.70 -6.25
CA TYR A 111 9.51 6.21 -6.99
C TYR A 111 9.42 4.69 -6.85
N PHE A 112 8.43 4.21 -6.12
CA PHE A 112 8.24 2.77 -5.98
C PHE A 112 6.79 2.34 -6.11
N VAL A 113 6.61 1.12 -6.59
CA VAL A 113 5.30 0.48 -6.74
C VAL A 113 5.21 -0.66 -5.75
N TYR A 114 4.22 -0.59 -4.87
CA TYR A 114 3.94 -1.64 -3.91
C TYR A 114 2.92 -2.63 -4.48
N PHE A 115 3.25 -3.91 -4.40
CA PHE A 115 2.39 -5.04 -4.70
C PHE A 115 2.17 -5.85 -3.42
N ASN A 116 0.91 -6.20 -3.15
CA ASN A 116 0.64 -7.37 -2.33
C ASN A 116 0.81 -8.65 -3.16
N ASP A 117 0.91 -9.81 -2.51
CA ASP A 117 1.13 -11.12 -3.13
C ASP A 117 -0.03 -11.61 -4.03
N ASP A 118 -1.18 -10.95 -3.95
CA ASP A 118 -2.37 -11.20 -4.77
C ASP A 118 -2.55 -10.21 -5.95
N MET A 119 -1.55 -9.37 -6.24
CA MET A 119 -1.60 -8.35 -7.31
C MET A 119 -0.62 -8.65 -8.44
N TYR A 120 -1.12 -8.82 -9.68
CA TYR A 120 -0.31 -9.28 -10.81
C TYR A 120 -0.39 -8.34 -12.02
N LEU A 121 0.69 -8.25 -12.78
CA LEU A 121 0.64 -7.70 -14.14
C LEU A 121 0.18 -8.80 -15.11
N ASN A 122 -0.74 -8.46 -16.02
CA ASN A 122 -1.27 -9.40 -17.00
C ASN A 122 -0.97 -8.99 -18.45
N ASN A 123 -0.35 -7.83 -18.66
CA ASN A 123 0.01 -7.27 -19.97
C ASN A 123 1.29 -6.41 -19.82
N PRO A 124 2.09 -6.17 -20.89
CA PRO A 124 3.24 -5.29 -20.81
C PRO A 124 2.84 -3.90 -20.35
N VAL A 125 3.66 -3.33 -19.47
CA VAL A 125 3.50 -1.99 -18.92
C VAL A 125 4.77 -1.17 -19.17
N SER A 126 4.62 0.14 -19.15
CA SER A 126 5.69 1.12 -19.24
C SER A 126 5.88 1.85 -17.90
N PRO A 127 7.04 2.49 -17.66
CA PRO A 127 7.23 3.36 -16.49
C PRO A 127 6.12 4.43 -16.35
N GLU A 128 5.60 4.92 -17.47
CA GLU A 128 4.56 5.95 -17.54
C GLU A 128 3.17 5.47 -17.14
N ASP A 129 2.96 4.16 -16.97
CA ASP A 129 1.73 3.61 -16.41
C ASP A 129 1.69 3.73 -14.87
N PHE A 130 2.84 3.96 -14.23
CA PHE A 130 2.96 4.11 -12.78
C PHE A 130 3.28 5.54 -12.37
N PHE A 131 4.12 6.23 -13.13
CA PHE A 131 4.58 7.58 -12.81
C PHE A 131 4.68 8.46 -14.05
N LYS A 132 4.12 9.67 -13.99
CA LYS A 132 4.17 10.66 -15.06
C LYS A 132 4.49 12.03 -14.47
N ASN A 133 5.32 12.82 -15.15
CA ASN A 133 5.76 14.14 -14.68
C ASN A 133 6.35 14.12 -13.25
N GLY A 134 6.99 13.01 -12.85
CA GLY A 134 7.52 12.83 -11.50
C GLY A 134 6.45 12.66 -10.42
N LEU A 135 5.22 12.31 -10.79
CA LEU A 135 4.10 12.06 -9.88
C LEU A 135 3.52 10.66 -10.10
N PRO A 136 3.03 9.99 -9.05
CA PRO A 136 2.36 8.70 -9.16
C PRO A 136 1.07 8.88 -9.96
N ARG A 137 0.72 7.88 -10.76
CA ARG A 137 -0.55 7.89 -11.48
C ARG A 137 -1.63 7.23 -10.65
N ASP A 138 -2.76 7.92 -10.54
CA ASP A 138 -3.82 7.50 -9.64
C ASP A 138 -5.20 8.04 -10.01
N THR A 139 -6.21 7.54 -9.30
CA THR A 139 -7.62 7.84 -9.53
C THR A 139 -8.22 8.61 -8.36
N ALA A 140 -8.39 9.93 -8.51
CA ALA A 140 -9.04 10.78 -7.51
C ALA A 140 -10.56 10.75 -7.64
N VAL A 141 -11.17 9.68 -7.15
CA VAL A 141 -12.63 9.50 -7.12
C VAL A 141 -13.11 9.34 -5.68
N ILE A 142 -14.14 10.10 -5.30
CA ILE A 142 -14.87 9.96 -4.05
C ILE A 142 -15.71 8.69 -4.15
N ASN A 143 -15.54 7.78 -3.21
CA ASN A 143 -16.34 6.56 -3.14
C ASN A 143 -16.61 6.25 -1.66
N PRO A 144 -17.87 6.33 -1.18
CA PRO A 144 -18.20 6.00 0.18
C PRO A 144 -17.77 4.57 0.53
N VAL A 145 -17.25 4.39 1.75
CA VAL A 145 -16.91 3.06 2.24
C VAL A 145 -18.21 2.33 2.58
N ALA A 146 -18.53 1.27 1.84
CA ALA A 146 -19.59 0.34 2.18
C ALA A 146 -19.00 -0.78 3.04
N PRO A 147 -19.27 -0.81 4.37
CA PRO A 147 -18.73 -1.86 5.22
C PRO A 147 -19.40 -3.20 4.90
N GLY A 148 -18.59 -4.25 4.75
CA GLY A 148 -19.10 -5.62 4.60
C GLY A 148 -19.50 -6.21 5.95
N TYR A 149 -18.51 -6.56 6.77
CA TYR A 149 -18.71 -7.10 8.11
C TYR A 149 -18.11 -6.20 9.19
N TYR A 150 -18.63 -6.29 10.41
CA TYR A 150 -18.07 -5.60 11.57
C TYR A 150 -16.63 -6.06 11.84
N GLY A 151 -15.72 -5.12 12.06
CA GLY A 151 -14.30 -5.41 12.29
C GLY A 151 -13.55 -5.88 11.03
N SER A 152 -14.04 -5.53 9.84
CA SER A 152 -13.39 -5.85 8.55
C SER A 152 -12.48 -4.72 8.06
N ILE A 153 -11.92 -4.88 6.86
CA ILE A 153 -11.11 -3.86 6.19
C ILE A 153 -11.86 -2.53 5.99
N GLY A 154 -13.20 -2.56 5.93
CA GLY A 154 -14.01 -1.35 5.83
C GLY A 154 -13.80 -0.39 7.00
N ASN A 155 -13.56 -0.92 8.21
CA ASN A 155 -13.26 -0.08 9.38
C ASN A 155 -11.92 0.65 9.21
N VAL A 156 -10.89 -0.05 8.71
CA VAL A 156 -9.58 0.55 8.41
C VAL A 156 -9.70 1.62 7.32
N MET A 157 -10.50 1.38 6.28
CA MET A 157 -10.76 2.38 5.23
C MET A 157 -11.43 3.63 5.78
N ILE A 158 -12.37 3.47 6.72
CA ILE A 158 -13.00 4.60 7.44
C ILE A 158 -11.98 5.33 8.30
N ASN A 159 -11.12 4.61 9.04
CA ASN A 159 -10.06 5.20 9.86
C ASN A 159 -9.11 6.04 9.01
N ASN A 160 -8.63 5.50 7.88
CA ASN A 160 -7.74 6.20 6.95
C ASN A 160 -8.33 7.56 6.53
N ILE A 161 -9.57 7.58 6.05
CA ILE A 161 -10.18 8.82 5.57
C ILE A 161 -10.62 9.73 6.72
N ALA A 162 -10.96 9.18 7.89
CA ALA A 162 -11.31 9.96 9.07
C ALA A 162 -10.12 10.82 9.53
N VAL A 163 -8.93 10.21 9.68
CA VAL A 163 -7.68 10.90 10.04
C VAL A 163 -7.38 12.01 9.02
N LEU A 164 -7.47 11.70 7.73
CA LEU A 164 -7.17 12.69 6.69
C LEU A 164 -8.19 13.85 6.67
N ASN A 165 -9.46 13.59 6.97
CA ASN A 165 -10.48 14.65 7.07
C ASN A 165 -10.25 15.64 8.22
N GLU A 166 -9.37 15.36 9.18
CA GLU A 166 -8.98 16.32 10.22
C GLU A 166 -8.05 17.40 9.68
N GLY A 167 -7.12 17.02 8.79
CA GLY A 167 -6.15 17.94 8.19
C GLY A 167 -6.59 18.55 6.86
N PHE A 168 -7.44 17.86 6.09
CA PHE A 168 -7.82 18.26 4.74
C PHE A 168 -9.28 18.73 4.64
N LEU A 169 -9.46 19.97 4.21
CA LEU A 169 -10.77 20.51 3.85
C LEU A 169 -11.10 20.15 2.40
N LYS A 170 -12.06 19.25 2.18
CA LYS A 170 -12.41 18.72 0.85
C LYS A 170 -12.59 19.80 -0.23
N HIS A 171 -13.37 20.84 0.07
CA HIS A 171 -13.62 21.91 -0.90
C HIS A 171 -12.32 22.63 -1.33
N LYS A 172 -11.36 22.81 -0.42
CA LYS A 172 -10.04 23.40 -0.75
C LYS A 172 -9.22 22.46 -1.61
N VAL A 173 -9.15 21.18 -1.22
CA VAL A 173 -8.42 20.15 -1.96
C VAL A 173 -8.89 20.04 -3.41
N ILE A 174 -10.22 19.92 -3.60
CA ILE A 174 -10.82 19.80 -4.93
C ILE A 174 -10.62 21.09 -5.73
N LYS A 175 -10.85 22.27 -5.12
CA LYS A 175 -10.68 23.56 -5.80
C LYS A 175 -9.24 23.77 -6.29
N SER A 176 -8.25 23.46 -5.47
CA SER A 176 -6.83 23.60 -5.84
C SER A 176 -6.37 22.60 -6.90
N ASN A 177 -7.09 21.48 -7.07
CA ASN A 177 -6.72 20.40 -8.00
C ASN A 177 -7.88 20.06 -8.95
N PHE A 178 -8.69 21.04 -9.36
CA PHE A 178 -9.98 20.82 -10.01
C PHE A 178 -9.91 19.85 -11.20
N PHE A 179 -9.00 20.07 -12.15
CA PHE A 179 -8.84 19.22 -13.33
C PHE A 179 -8.25 17.83 -13.05
N LYS A 180 -7.69 17.62 -11.84
CA LYS A 180 -7.27 16.30 -11.38
C LYS A 180 -8.41 15.54 -10.72
N TRP A 181 -9.35 16.22 -10.06
CA TRP A 181 -10.55 15.59 -9.48
C TRP A 181 -11.67 15.39 -10.51
N PHE A 182 -11.77 16.25 -11.52
CA PHE A 182 -12.69 16.10 -12.65
C PHE A 182 -11.87 15.88 -13.91
N ASN A 183 -11.63 14.61 -14.26
CA ASN A 183 -10.79 14.22 -15.38
C ASN A 183 -11.51 13.24 -16.29
N TYR A 184 -11.43 13.43 -17.61
CA TYR A 184 -12.10 12.57 -18.58
C TYR A 184 -11.70 11.09 -18.47
N ARG A 185 -10.48 10.80 -17.98
CA ARG A 185 -9.99 9.42 -17.75
C ARG A 185 -10.82 8.64 -16.75
N TYR A 186 -11.49 9.32 -15.82
CA TYR A 186 -12.33 8.65 -14.83
C TYR A 186 -13.70 8.25 -15.40
N GLY A 187 -14.01 8.60 -16.66
CA GLY A 187 -15.26 8.23 -17.32
C GLY A 187 -16.49 8.50 -16.44
N VAL A 188 -17.32 7.45 -16.27
CA VAL A 188 -18.55 7.50 -15.46
C VAL A 188 -18.31 7.77 -13.97
N LEU A 189 -17.12 7.47 -13.44
CA LEU A 189 -16.81 7.70 -12.03
C LEU A 189 -16.74 9.19 -11.66
N ASN A 190 -16.61 10.10 -12.64
CA ASN A 190 -16.79 11.54 -12.38
C ASN A 190 -18.16 11.86 -11.78
N LEU A 191 -19.19 11.04 -12.05
CA LEU A 191 -20.52 11.21 -11.46
C LEU A 191 -20.49 11.05 -9.94
N LEU A 192 -19.62 10.20 -9.39
CA LEU A 192 -19.46 10.07 -7.94
C LEU A 192 -18.84 11.34 -7.34
N ASN A 193 -17.82 11.91 -8.00
CA ASN A 193 -17.22 13.18 -7.59
C ASN A 193 -18.24 14.31 -7.58
N LEU A 194 -19.10 14.37 -8.60
CA LEU A 194 -20.17 15.37 -8.68
C LEU A 194 -21.24 15.14 -7.60
N MET A 195 -21.70 13.90 -7.44
CA MET A 195 -22.75 13.53 -6.48
C MET A 195 -22.36 13.83 -5.04
N PHE A 196 -21.10 13.58 -4.67
CA PHE A 196 -20.59 13.82 -3.32
C PHE A 196 -19.90 15.17 -3.15
N LEU A 197 -19.85 16.02 -4.17
CA LEU A 197 -19.26 17.36 -4.08
C LEU A 197 -19.87 18.20 -2.95
N PRO A 198 -21.21 18.20 -2.71
CA PRO A 198 -21.82 19.03 -1.67
C PRO A 198 -21.53 18.60 -0.23
N TRP A 199 -21.03 17.37 0.00
CA TRP A 199 -20.78 16.89 1.36
C TRP A 199 -19.61 17.65 2.00
N GLY A 200 -19.60 17.87 3.32
CA GLY A 200 -18.53 18.63 3.98
C GLY A 200 -17.17 17.91 4.00
N LYS A 201 -17.19 16.58 4.19
CA LYS A 201 -16.01 15.71 4.32
C LYS A 201 -15.94 14.70 3.16
N PHE A 202 -14.79 14.03 3.02
CA PHE A 202 -14.67 12.85 2.17
C PHE A 202 -15.27 11.63 2.88
N PRO A 203 -16.31 10.98 2.34
CA PRO A 203 -16.90 9.76 2.92
C PRO A 203 -16.06 8.50 2.69
N GLY A 204 -15.01 8.61 1.88
CA GLY A 204 -14.18 7.55 1.39
C GLY A 204 -13.60 7.93 0.03
N MET A 205 -12.68 7.12 -0.46
CA MET A 205 -12.05 7.28 -1.76
C MET A 205 -12.04 5.95 -2.48
N TYR A 206 -12.12 6.01 -3.80
CA TYR A 206 -12.06 4.84 -4.66
C TYR A 206 -10.71 4.15 -4.50
N GLN A 207 -10.74 2.90 -4.07
CA GLN A 207 -9.56 2.09 -3.84
C GLN A 207 -9.71 0.78 -4.58
N PRO A 208 -9.17 0.66 -5.80
CA PRO A 208 -9.10 -0.63 -6.46
C PRO A 208 -8.08 -1.50 -5.71
N HIS A 209 -8.34 -2.81 -5.65
CA HIS A 209 -7.41 -3.80 -5.09
C HIS A 209 -6.31 -4.12 -6.12
N LEU A 210 -5.49 -3.11 -6.39
CA LEU A 210 -4.38 -3.10 -7.34
C LEU A 210 -3.12 -2.57 -6.64
N HIS A 211 -1.99 -2.66 -7.32
CA HIS A 211 -0.73 -2.08 -6.88
C HIS A 211 -0.89 -0.59 -6.53
N SER A 212 -0.02 -0.09 -5.66
CA SER A 212 -0.02 1.33 -5.26
C SER A 212 1.29 2.01 -5.63
N ASN A 213 1.18 3.16 -6.28
CA ASN A 213 2.30 3.96 -6.75
C ASN A 213 2.63 5.00 -5.68
N PHE A 214 3.86 4.99 -5.18
CA PHE A 214 4.24 5.81 -4.04
C PHE A 214 5.47 6.65 -4.34
N LEU A 215 5.40 7.90 -3.87
CA LEU A 215 6.55 8.73 -3.58
C LEU A 215 7.05 8.42 -2.17
N LYS A 216 8.34 8.09 -2.03
CA LYS A 216 8.99 7.84 -0.75
C LYS A 216 8.87 9.05 0.18
N SER A 217 9.05 10.25 -0.37
CA SER A 217 8.89 11.51 0.35
C SER A 217 7.49 11.72 0.95
N GLU A 218 6.45 11.09 0.39
CA GLU A 218 5.08 11.24 0.90
C GLU A 218 4.77 10.30 2.06
N PHE A 219 5.52 9.21 2.21
CA PHE A 219 5.55 8.49 3.49
C PHE A 219 6.19 9.33 4.58
N GLU A 220 7.32 9.98 4.31
CA GLU A 220 8.01 10.84 5.28
C GLU A 220 7.12 12.01 5.72
N ASN A 221 6.46 12.67 4.76
CA ASN A 221 5.50 13.73 5.02
C ASN A 221 4.30 13.23 5.85
N ALA A 222 3.74 12.06 5.53
CA ALA A 222 2.65 11.49 6.31
C ALA A 222 3.09 11.10 7.73
N TRP A 223 4.28 10.54 7.91
CA TRP A 223 4.85 10.25 9.23
C TRP A 223 5.07 11.52 10.06
N LYS A 224 5.45 12.63 9.43
CA LYS A 224 5.58 13.92 10.10
C LYS A 224 4.22 14.50 10.52
N ASP A 225 3.21 14.42 9.65
CA ASP A 225 1.91 15.04 9.89
C ASP A 225 1.00 14.20 10.79
N TYR A 226 1.20 12.87 10.81
CA TYR A 226 0.32 11.90 11.49
C TYR A 226 1.11 10.90 12.35
N GLU A 227 2.20 11.35 12.97
CA GLU A 227 3.10 10.49 13.76
C GLU A 227 2.35 9.65 14.80
N GLU A 228 1.46 10.28 15.57
CA GLU A 228 0.76 9.63 16.69
C GLU A 228 -0.02 8.38 16.25
N ILE A 229 -0.84 8.49 15.20
CA ILE A 229 -1.69 7.39 14.72
C ILE A 229 -0.87 6.33 13.97
N LEU A 230 0.17 6.73 13.24
CA LEU A 230 1.07 5.82 12.54
C LEU A 230 1.94 5.03 13.51
N ASP A 231 2.46 5.67 14.55
CA ASP A 231 3.18 5.04 15.65
C ASP A 231 2.29 4.06 16.43
N ALA A 232 1.07 4.48 16.80
CA ALA A 232 0.09 3.63 17.46
C ALA A 232 -0.26 2.39 16.63
N THR A 233 -0.47 2.56 15.32
CA THR A 233 -0.70 1.45 14.39
C THR A 233 0.51 0.52 14.33
N CYS A 234 1.73 1.07 14.26
CA CYS A 234 2.95 0.27 14.16
C CYS A 234 3.28 -0.51 15.44
N LYS A 235 2.82 -0.05 16.61
CA LYS A 235 2.94 -0.78 17.89
C LYS A 235 2.03 -2.01 17.97
N ASN A 236 0.99 -2.10 17.14
CA ASN A 236 0.11 -3.26 17.11
C ASN A 236 0.79 -4.46 16.43
N LYS A 237 1.07 -5.51 17.21
CA LYS A 237 1.65 -6.76 16.70
C LYS A 237 0.71 -7.52 15.75
N PHE A 238 -0.59 -7.35 15.94
CA PHE A 238 -1.64 -7.95 15.12
C PHE A 238 -2.58 -6.86 14.64
N ARG A 239 -3.15 -7.05 13.44
CA ARG A 239 -4.09 -6.11 12.84
C ARG A 239 -5.26 -5.80 13.78
N ASN A 240 -5.39 -4.53 14.17
CA ASN A 240 -6.55 -4.01 14.87
C ASN A 240 -7.40 -3.18 13.90
N THR A 241 -8.44 -3.79 13.36
CA THR A 241 -9.30 -3.14 12.34
C THR A 241 -10.08 -1.94 12.87
N PHE A 242 -10.17 -1.73 14.18
CA PHE A 242 -10.90 -0.61 14.77
C PHE A 242 -10.05 0.65 14.91
N THR A 243 -8.74 0.51 15.09
CA THR A 243 -7.84 1.65 15.35
C THR A 243 -6.79 1.85 14.27
N ASP A 244 -6.39 0.77 13.58
CA ASP A 244 -5.31 0.85 12.62
C ASP A 244 -5.69 1.69 11.41
N VAL A 245 -4.67 2.35 10.87
CA VAL A 245 -4.62 2.83 9.49
C VAL A 245 -3.70 1.91 8.66
N ASN A 246 -3.66 2.09 7.34
CA ASN A 246 -2.76 1.32 6.47
C ASN A 246 -2.19 2.17 5.33
N GLN A 247 -1.43 1.56 4.43
CA GLN A 247 -0.81 2.20 3.26
C GLN A 247 -1.78 2.93 2.34
N TRP A 248 -3.06 2.56 2.31
CA TRP A 248 -4.05 3.31 1.54
C TRP A 248 -4.22 4.73 2.10
N MET A 249 -4.00 4.95 3.39
CA MET A 249 -3.94 6.30 3.95
C MET A 249 -2.83 7.13 3.29
N ILE A 250 -1.64 6.54 3.06
CA ILE A 250 -0.52 7.24 2.42
C ILE A 250 -0.82 7.56 0.95
N LYS A 251 -1.49 6.63 0.27
CA LYS A 251 -1.98 6.82 -1.10
C LYS A 251 -2.99 7.96 -1.18
N GLN A 252 -3.97 7.95 -0.28
CA GLN A 252 -4.99 8.99 -0.16
C GLN A 252 -4.36 10.34 0.20
N TYR A 253 -3.42 10.38 1.14
CA TYR A 253 -2.66 11.57 1.51
C TYR A 253 -1.97 12.22 0.30
N GLN A 254 -1.31 11.42 -0.57
CA GLN A 254 -0.73 11.88 -1.83
C GLN A 254 -1.77 12.53 -2.75
N ILE A 255 -2.93 11.90 -2.91
CA ILE A 255 -4.03 12.42 -3.72
C ILE A 255 -4.55 13.74 -3.15
N LEU A 256 -4.75 13.82 -1.83
CA LEU A 256 -5.25 15.02 -1.14
C LEU A 256 -4.26 16.18 -1.19
N ARG A 257 -2.95 15.91 -1.26
CA ARG A 257 -1.90 16.91 -1.51
C ARG A 257 -1.75 17.30 -2.99
N GLY A 258 -2.50 16.68 -3.89
CA GLY A 258 -2.41 16.91 -5.33
C GLY A 258 -1.15 16.31 -5.96
N LYS A 259 -0.44 15.42 -5.25
CA LYS A 259 0.80 14.75 -5.66
C LYS A 259 0.51 13.48 -6.47
N PHE A 260 -0.25 13.63 -7.54
CA PHE A 260 -0.58 12.54 -8.46
C PHE A 260 -0.91 13.06 -9.87
N GLU A 261 -0.88 12.17 -10.86
CA GLU A 261 -1.36 12.40 -12.22
C GLU A 261 -2.61 11.53 -12.49
N PRO A 262 -3.70 12.09 -13.04
CA PRO A 262 -4.91 11.33 -13.33
C PRO A 262 -4.70 10.13 -14.26
N GLN A 263 -5.27 8.99 -13.89
CA GLN A 263 -5.28 7.77 -14.69
C GLN A 263 -6.66 7.09 -14.65
N SER A 264 -6.98 6.33 -15.70
CA SER A 264 -8.08 5.37 -15.70
C SER A 264 -7.62 4.05 -15.06
N TRP A 265 -8.53 3.30 -14.47
CA TRP A 265 -8.27 1.89 -14.18
C TRP A 265 -8.05 1.09 -15.47
#